data_AF-A0A937WPA7-F1
#
_entry.id   AF-A0A937WPA7-F1
#
_cell.length_a   1.000
_cell.length_b   1.000
_cell.length_c   1.000
_cell.angle_alpha   90.00
_cell.angle_beta   90.00
_cell.angle_gamma   90.00
#
_symmetry.space_group_name_H-M   'P 1'
#
loop_
_entity.id
_entity.type
_entity.pdbx_description
1 polymer ?
#
loop_
_entity_poly.entity_id
_entity_poly.type
_entity_poly.pdbx_seq_one_letter_code
_entity_poly.pdbx_strand_id
1 'polypeptide(L)' 'MKVITKSISLNTRGAGDLLDITAHIQSLLSQTKLKEGNVVVFVVGSTAGITSFEYEGGLIKDMRDIYEK' A
#
# COMPACT_ATOMS: atom_id res chain seq x y z
N MET A 1 -14.76 -13.22 16.99
CA MET A 1 -13.76 -12.78 16.00
C MET A 1 -14.35 -11.59 15.25
N LYS A 2 -13.76 -10.39 15.34
CA LYS A 2 -14.27 -9.20 14.65
C LYS A 2 -13.50 -9.04 13.34
N VAL A 3 -14.21 -8.96 12.22
CA VAL A 3 -13.63 -8.65 10.89
C VAL A 3 -14.12 -7.28 10.48
N ILE A 4 -13.21 -6.41 10.04
CA ILE A 4 -13.51 -5.07 9.55
C ILE A 4 -12.90 -4.95 8.15
N THR A 5 -13.74 -4.62 7.17
CA THR A 5 -13.30 -4.37 5.80
C THR A 5 -13.46 -2.88 5.50
N LYS A 6 -12.39 -2.26 4.97
CA LYS A 6 -12.39 -0.88 4.49
C LYS A 6 -11.72 -0.83 3.13
N SER A 7 -12.03 0.20 2.35
CA SER A 7 -11.47 0.44 1.02
C SER A 7 -10.99 1.89 0.90
N ILE A 8 -9.95 2.10 0.10
CA ILE A 8 -9.47 3.41 -0.35
C ILE A 8 -9.35 3.39 -1.87
N SER A 9 -9.51 4.55 -2.49
CA SER A 9 -9.30 4.75 -3.92
C SER A 9 -8.16 5.73 -4.10
N LEU A 10 -7.17 5.35 -4.92
CA LEU A 10 -5.96 6.13 -5.17
C LEU A 10 -5.82 6.31 -6.68
N ASN A 11 -5.35 7.49 -7.08
CA ASN A 11 -5.03 7.77 -8.47
C ASN A 11 -3.54 7.57 -8.70
N THR A 12 -3.20 6.80 -9.72
CA THR A 12 -1.81 6.57 -10.15
C THR A 12 -1.48 7.41 -11.38
N ARG A 13 -0.21 7.71 -11.58
CA ARG A 13 0.32 8.35 -12.80
C ARG A 13 0.57 7.36 -13.94
N GLY A 14 0.34 6.06 -13.69
CA GLY A 14 0.49 4.99 -14.66
C GLY A 14 1.49 3.94 -14.21
N ALA A 15 2.04 3.21 -15.18
CA ALA A 15 3.05 2.19 -15.03
C ALA A 15 4.28 2.72 -14.27
N GLY A 16 4.74 2.00 -13.24
CA GLY A 16 5.93 2.37 -12.44
C GLY A 16 5.67 3.43 -11.36
N ASP A 17 4.44 3.88 -11.16
CA ASP A 17 4.10 4.80 -10.08
C ASP A 17 4.12 4.09 -8.72
N LEU A 18 5.00 4.55 -7.84
CA LEU A 18 5.15 4.04 -6.48
C LEU A 18 4.40 4.99 -5.54
N LEU A 19 3.37 4.46 -4.88
CA LEU A 19 2.56 5.20 -3.90
C LEU A 19 2.81 4.65 -2.51
N ASP A 20 3.27 5.50 -1.59
CA ASP A 20 3.30 5.16 -0.17
C ASP A 20 1.88 5.26 0.43
N ILE A 21 1.35 4.11 0.84
CA ILE A 21 0.02 3.97 1.43
C ILE A 21 0.05 3.79 2.95
N THR A 22 1.22 3.91 3.60
CA THR A 22 1.42 3.64 5.03
C THR A 22 0.51 4.52 5.89
N ALA A 23 0.51 5.83 5.65
CA ALA A 23 -0.33 6.78 6.39
C ALA A 23 -1.84 6.52 6.20
N HIS A 24 -2.25 6.10 5.00
CA HIS A 24 -3.65 5.74 4.72
C HIS A 24 -4.06 4.53 5.54
N ILE A 25 -3.24 3.47 5.56
CA ILE A 25 -3.50 2.26 6.36
C ILE A 25 -3.55 2.60 7.85
N GLN A 26 -2.59 3.38 8.37
CA GLN A 26 -2.55 3.79 9.77
C GLN A 26 -3.82 4.56 10.17
N SER A 27 -4.30 5.47 9.32
CA SER A 27 -5.56 6.19 9.53
C SER A 27 -6.78 5.26 9.58
N LEU A 28 -6.84 4.25 8.71
CA LEU A 28 -7.93 3.28 8.72
C LEU A 28 -7.92 2.40 9.98
N LEU A 29 -6.72 2.01 10.44
CA LEU A 29 -6.50 1.19 11.64
C LEU A 29 -6.80 1.96 12.92
N SER A 30 -6.43 3.25 13.02
CA SER A 30 -6.67 4.08 14.22
C SER A 30 -8.16 4.31 14.50
N GLN A 31 -8.99 4.28 13.45
CA GLN A 31 -10.44 4.32 13.56
C GLN A 31 -11.04 2.99 14.06
N THR A 32 -10.24 1.92 14.13
CA THR A 32 -10.66 0.65 14.73
C THR A 32 -10.41 0.68 16.24
N LYS A 33 -11.26 0.00 17.02
CA LYS A 33 -11.02 -0.23 18.46
C LYS A 33 -10.22 -1.52 18.70
N LEU A 34 -9.56 -2.07 17.66
CA LEU A 34 -8.78 -3.30 17.76
C LEU A 34 -7.39 -2.96 18.29
N LYS A 35 -6.88 -3.80 19.19
CA LYS A 35 -5.53 -3.66 19.75
C LYS A 35 -4.53 -4.60 19.08
N GLU A 36 -4.99 -5.78 18.68
CA GLU A 36 -4.15 -6.86 18.15
C GLU A 36 -4.91 -7.66 17.09
N GLY A 37 -4.20 -8.16 16.09
CA GLY A 37 -4.77 -8.95 14.99
C GLY A 37 -3.91 -8.94 13.74
N ASN A 38 -4.50 -9.40 12.63
CA ASN A 38 -3.86 -9.40 11.32
C ASN A 38 -4.48 -8.33 10.42
N VAL A 39 -3.68 -7.75 9.53
CA VAL A 39 -4.12 -6.83 8.49
C VAL A 39 -3.82 -7.45 7.13
N VAL A 40 -4.83 -7.52 6.28
CA VAL A 40 -4.66 -7.94 4.88
C VAL A 40 -4.85 -6.71 4.01
N VAL A 41 -3.83 -6.37 3.22
CA VAL A 41 -3.88 -5.31 2.22
C VAL A 41 -3.97 -5.96 0.86
N PHE A 42 -5.01 -5.60 0.11
CA PHE A 42 -5.31 -6.21 -1.18
C PHE A 42 -5.65 -5.13 -2.20
N VAL A 43 -5.08 -5.26 -3.40
CA VAL A 43 -5.42 -4.42 -4.55
C VAL A 43 -6.37 -5.17 -5.47
N VAL A 44 -7.46 -4.52 -5.86
CA VAL A 44 -8.43 -5.11 -6.77
C VAL A 44 -7.91 -4.92 -8.20
N GLY A 45 -7.48 -6.00 -8.84
CA GLY A 45 -7.00 -6.00 -10.23
C GLY A 45 -5.65 -6.70 -10.40
N SER A 46 -5.24 -6.88 -11.66
CA SER A 46 -4.01 -7.61 -12.01
C SER A 46 -2.83 -6.72 -12.41
N THR A 47 -3.03 -5.41 -12.53
CA THR A 47 -2.05 -4.46 -13.07
C THR A 47 -1.40 -3.58 -12.00
N ALA A 48 -1.60 -3.91 -10.73
CA ALA A 48 -0.99 -3.26 -9.58
C ALA A 48 -0.59 -4.32 -8.55
N GLY A 49 0.44 -4.02 -7.76
CA GLY A 49 0.93 -4.89 -6.69
C GLY A 49 0.98 -4.15 -5.36
N ILE A 50 0.95 -4.92 -4.26
CA ILE A 50 1.25 -4.43 -2.92
C ILE A 50 2.59 -5.03 -2.51
N THR A 51 3.48 -4.19 -2.02
CA THR A 51 4.76 -4.60 -1.43
C THR A 51 5.09 -3.68 -0.27
N SER A 52 6.08 -4.06 0.52
CA SER A 52 6.61 -3.27 1.63
C SER A 52 8.13 -3.20 1.49
N PHE A 53 8.66 -1.98 1.54
CA PHE A 53 10.10 -1.69 1.53
C PHE A 53 10.33 -0.31 2.16
N GLU A 54 11.59 0.06 2.36
CA GLU A 54 11.93 1.39 2.89
C GLU A 54 11.65 2.47 1.85
N TYR A 55 10.75 3.40 2.18
CA TYR A 55 10.33 4.45 1.24
C TYR A 55 11.30 5.64 1.27
N GLU A 56 12.54 5.41 0.83
CA GLU A 56 13.58 6.42 0.71
C GLU A 56 13.97 6.70 -0.74
N GLY A 57 14.58 7.87 -0.99
CA GLY A 57 14.86 8.35 -2.35
C GLY A 57 15.71 7.39 -3.19
N GLY A 58 16.70 6.71 -2.58
CA GLY A 58 17.55 5.74 -3.26
C GLY A 58 16.76 4.52 -3.73
N LEU A 59 16.08 3.84 -2.81
CA LEU A 59 15.32 2.64 -3.13
C LEU A 59 14.11 2.91 -4.04
N ILE A 60 13.48 4.09 -3.93
CA ILE A 60 12.42 4.52 -4.89
C ILE A 60 12.98 4.59 -6.31
N LYS A 61 14.20 5.11 -6.48
CA LYS A 61 14.85 5.17 -7.78
C LYS A 61 15.17 3.76 -8.29
N ASP A 62 15.76 2.92 -7.44
CA ASP A 62 16.13 1.55 -7.81
C ASP A 62 14.90 0.73 -8.23
N MET A 63 13.77 0.88 -7.54
CA MET A 63 12.52 0.18 -7.89
C MET A 63 11.94 0.66 -9.22
N ARG A 64 12.08 1.94 -9.56
CA ARG A 64 11.69 2.46 -10.89
C ARG A 64 12.61 1.92 -11.98
N ASP A 65 13.91 1.90 -11.73
CA ASP A 65 14.91 1.38 -12.67
C ASP A 65 14.71 -0.13 -12.93
N ILE A 66 14.26 -0.89 -11.93
CA ILE A 66 13.87 -2.31 -12.09
C ILE A 66 12.60 -2.45 -12.93
N TYR A 67 11.62 -1.57 -12.73
CA TYR A 67 10.35 -1.63 -13.45
C TYR A 67 10.48 -1.27 -14.94
N GLU A 68 11.39 -0.36 -15.29
CA GLU A 68 11.61 0.05 -16.69
C GLU A 68 12.42 -0.96 -17.53
N LYS A 69 13.01 -1.98 -16.90
CA LYS A 69 13.78 -3.05 -17.56
C LYS A 69 12.91 -4.23 -17.95
#